data_AF-A0A920NMX4-F1
#
_entry.id   AF-A0A920NMX4-F1
#
_cell.length_a   1.000
_cell.length_b   1.000
_cell.length_c   1.000
_cell.angle_alpha   90.00
_cell.angle_beta   90.00
_cell.angle_gamma   90.00
#
_symmetry.space_group_name_H-M   'P 1'
#
loop_
_entity.id
_entity.type
_entity.pdbx_description
1 polymer ?
#
loop_
_entity_poly.entity_id
_entity_poly.type
_entity_poly.pdbx_seq_one_letter_code
_entity_poly.pdbx_strand_id
1 'polypeptide(L)'
;MSDRYNNIFGSGPTGVLTTVLLWVVALQISTWVSIPEMHIAPIFRWVLILLFSIDAAVLLVWSHIILPPSVRAKTLITKGPYQFVRHPIYAAFIWSGTGIMAMTYKSWLLIVFVIPIHIFWVGTSKKRKSI
;
A
#
# COMPACT_ATOMS: atom_id res chain seq x y z
N MET A 1 2.57 24.97 -10.54
CA MET A 1 3.47 23.96 -9.91
C MET A 1 2.75 22.67 -9.50
N SER A 2 1.44 22.70 -9.26
CA SER A 2 0.56 21.54 -9.01
C SER A 2 0.48 20.52 -10.17
N ASP A 3 0.48 21.00 -11.42
CA ASP A 3 0.22 20.12 -12.58
C ASP A 3 1.35 19.14 -12.90
N ARG A 4 2.61 19.52 -12.65
CA ARG A 4 3.76 18.65 -12.87
C ARG A 4 3.85 17.55 -11.79
N TYR A 5 3.42 17.85 -10.56
CA TYR A 5 3.37 16.89 -9.45
C TYR A 5 2.25 15.84 -9.67
N ASN A 6 1.07 16.28 -10.09
CA ASN A 6 -0.04 15.40 -10.47
C ASN A 6 0.28 14.48 -11.66
N ASN A 7 1.11 14.95 -12.61
CA ASN A 7 1.52 14.14 -13.77
C ASN A 7 2.63 13.12 -13.44
N ILE A 8 3.45 13.33 -12.41
CA ILE A 8 4.58 12.44 -12.05
C ILE A 8 4.20 11.44 -10.94
N PHE A 9 3.36 11.86 -9.99
CA PHE A 9 2.95 11.06 -8.84
C PHE A 9 1.51 10.55 -8.91
N GLY A 10 0.67 11.09 -9.81
CA GLY A 10 -0.72 10.66 -9.97
C GLY A 10 -1.51 10.75 -8.66
N SER A 11 -2.30 9.73 -8.35
CA SER A 11 -3.04 9.58 -7.09
C SER A 11 -2.21 8.98 -5.95
N GLY A 12 -0.90 8.78 -6.12
CA GLY A 12 -0.03 8.09 -5.17
C GLY A 12 -0.02 8.70 -3.77
N PRO A 13 0.36 9.98 -3.63
CA PRO A 13 0.41 10.67 -2.34
C PRO A 13 -0.96 10.67 -1.64
N THR A 14 -2.03 10.92 -2.41
CA THR A 14 -3.41 10.88 -1.89
C THR A 14 -3.77 9.48 -1.40
N GLY A 15 -3.45 8.43 -2.15
CA GLY A 15 -3.76 7.06 -1.76
C GLY A 15 -2.94 6.56 -0.56
N VAL A 16 -1.67 6.98 -0.43
CA VAL A 16 -0.86 6.74 0.77
C VAL A 16 -1.48 7.42 1.98
N LEU A 17 -1.85 8.71 1.86
CA LEU A 17 -2.53 9.45 2.92
C LEU A 17 -3.84 8.80 3.34
N THR A 18 -4.67 8.37 2.37
CA THR A 18 -5.92 7.66 2.66
C THR A 18 -5.65 6.34 3.37
N THR A 19 -4.61 5.60 2.98
CA THR A 19 -4.25 4.32 3.62
C THR A 19 -3.85 4.53 5.08
N VAL A 20 -2.99 5.52 5.35
CA VAL A 20 -2.57 5.88 6.72
C VAL A 20 -3.77 6.33 7.56
N LEU A 21 -4.66 7.16 6.98
CA LEU A 21 -5.89 7.59 7.66
C LEU A 21 -6.78 6.39 8.01
N LEU A 22 -6.95 5.45 7.09
CA LEU A 22 -7.72 4.24 7.32
C LEU A 22 -7.10 3.33 8.38
N TRP A 23 -5.77 3.25 8.47
CA TRP A 23 -5.09 2.55 9.57
C TRP A 23 -5.39 3.19 10.92
N VAL A 24 -5.30 4.52 11.01
CA VAL A 24 -5.62 5.27 12.24
C VAL A 24 -7.07 5.02 12.66
N VAL A 25 -8.01 5.13 11.71
CA VAL A 25 -9.44 4.86 11.96
C VAL A 25 -9.66 3.42 12.42
N ALA A 26 -9.04 2.44 11.77
CA ALA A 26 -9.15 1.03 12.16
C ALA A 26 -8.64 0.79 13.60
N LEU A 27 -7.51 1.39 13.97
CA LEU A 27 -6.97 1.28 15.32
C LEU A 27 -7.87 1.97 16.36
N GLN A 28 -8.43 3.14 16.06
CA GLN A 28 -9.37 3.83 16.96
C GLN A 28 -10.67 3.06 17.15
N ILE A 29 -11.23 2.47 16.08
CA ILE A 29 -12.41 1.60 16.21
C ILE A 29 -12.07 0.38 17.08
N SER A 30 -10.87 -0.19 16.90
CA SER A 30 -10.40 -1.33 17.70
C SER A 30 -10.40 -1.01 19.19
N THR A 31 -9.96 0.20 19.58
CA THR A 31 -9.94 0.62 20.98
C THR A 31 -11.34 0.95 21.50
N TRP A 32 -12.17 1.66 20.72
CA TRP A 32 -13.54 2.01 21.13
C TRP A 32 -14.44 0.80 21.34
N VAL A 33 -14.30 -0.22 20.48
CA VAL A 33 -15.10 -1.45 20.55
C VAL A 33 -14.42 -2.52 21.41
N SER A 34 -13.22 -2.23 21.95
CA SER A 34 -12.43 -3.18 22.77
C SER A 34 -12.21 -4.52 22.06
N ILE A 35 -11.88 -4.47 20.77
CA ILE A 35 -11.60 -5.68 19.99
C ILE A 35 -10.34 -6.34 20.56
N PRO A 36 -10.39 -7.65 20.86
CA PRO A 36 -9.25 -8.34 21.44
C PRO A 36 -8.07 -8.35 20.48
N GLU A 37 -6.87 -8.22 21.03
CA GLU A 37 -5.64 -8.34 20.26
C GLU A 37 -5.47 -9.76 19.71
N MET A 38 -4.77 -9.85 18.59
CA MET A 38 -4.39 -11.12 17.99
C MET A 38 -3.40 -11.86 18.87
N HIS A 39 -3.82 -13.03 19.36
CA HIS A 39 -2.94 -13.97 20.05
C HIS A 39 -2.06 -14.69 19.03
N ILE A 40 -0.86 -14.17 18.84
CA ILE A 40 0.13 -14.70 17.90
C ILE A 40 1.45 -15.00 18.63
N ALA A 41 2.07 -16.13 18.30
CA ALA A 41 3.37 -16.48 18.87
C ALA A 41 4.42 -15.42 18.51
N PRO A 42 5.24 -14.94 19.46
CA PRO A 42 6.19 -13.84 19.21
C PRO A 42 7.13 -14.10 18.03
N ILE A 43 7.67 -15.32 17.93
CA ILE A 43 8.59 -15.69 16.85
C ILE A 43 7.90 -15.67 15.49
N PHE A 44 6.67 -16.21 15.42
CA PHE A 44 5.90 -16.25 14.19
C PHE A 44 5.53 -14.84 13.72
N ARG A 45 5.17 -13.95 14.65
CA ARG A 45 4.93 -12.54 14.37
C ARG A 45 6.15 -11.85 13.76
N TRP A 46 7.35 -12.06 14.33
CA TRP A 46 8.58 -11.46 13.81
C TRP A 46 8.95 -12.02 12.43
N VAL A 47 8.75 -13.31 12.19
CA VAL A 47 8.93 -13.92 10.87
C VAL A 47 7.99 -13.26 9.85
N LEU A 48 6.71 -13.05 10.20
CA LEU A 48 5.76 -12.37 9.30
C LEU A 48 6.18 -10.93 9.00
N ILE A 49 6.57 -10.16 10.02
CA ILE A 49 7.07 -8.79 9.84
C ILE A 49 8.29 -8.77 8.91
N LEU A 50 9.23 -9.71 9.10
CA LEU A 50 10.41 -9.85 8.24
C LEU A 50 10.02 -10.17 6.80
N LEU A 51 9.10 -11.12 6.59
CA LEU A 51 8.61 -11.50 5.26
C LEU A 51 7.94 -10.31 4.55
N PHE A 52 7.05 -9.58 5.23
CA PHE A 52 6.45 -8.37 4.65
C PHE A 52 7.48 -7.27 4.40
N SER A 53 8.51 -7.16 5.22
CA SER A 53 9.57 -6.17 5.02
C SER A 53 10.44 -6.51 3.80
N ILE A 54 10.75 -7.79 3.60
CA ILE A 54 11.47 -8.27 2.41
C ILE A 54 10.62 -8.03 1.17
N ASP A 55 9.33 -8.40 1.19
CA ASP A 55 8.41 -8.16 0.08
C ASP A 55 8.32 -6.67 -0.28
N ALA A 56 8.18 -5.80 0.73
CA ALA A 56 8.19 -4.35 0.55
C ALA A 56 9.50 -3.87 -0.08
N ALA A 57 10.64 -4.31 0.43
CA ALA A 57 11.96 -3.92 -0.08
C ALA A 57 12.16 -4.38 -1.53
N VAL A 58 11.79 -5.62 -1.86
CA VAL A 58 11.85 -6.15 -3.22
C VAL A 58 11.00 -5.30 -4.15
N LEU A 59 9.74 -5.02 -3.81
CA LEU A 59 8.85 -4.21 -4.64
C LEU A 59 9.34 -2.77 -4.81
N LEU A 60 9.89 -2.16 -3.76
CA LEU A 60 10.46 -0.82 -3.81
C LEU A 60 11.72 -0.75 -4.68
N VAL A 61 12.71 -1.63 -4.45
CA VAL A 61 13.94 -1.69 -5.24
C VAL A 61 13.63 -1.98 -6.70
N TRP A 62 12.79 -2.98 -6.97
CA TRP A 62 12.40 -3.37 -8.32
C TRP A 62 11.66 -2.24 -9.05
N SER A 63 10.82 -1.49 -8.34
CA SER A 63 10.15 -0.31 -8.93
C SER A 63 11.13 0.79 -9.34
N HIS A 64 12.23 0.97 -8.58
CA HIS A 64 13.23 1.99 -8.83
C HIS A 64 14.16 1.61 -9.99
N ILE A 65 14.49 0.31 -10.09
CA ILE A 65 15.30 -0.24 -11.19
C ILE A 65 14.55 -0.15 -12.52
N ILE A 66 13.26 -0.46 -12.55
CA ILE A 66 12.47 -0.46 -13.80
C ILE A 66 12.04 0.94 -14.24
N LEU A 67 11.84 1.86 -13.29
CA LEU A 67 11.36 3.21 -13.59
C LEU A 67 12.25 4.28 -12.94
N PRO A 68 13.44 4.56 -13.51
CA PRO A 68 14.21 5.75 -13.15
C PRO A 68 13.28 6.98 -13.30
N PRO A 69 13.26 7.90 -12.33
CA PRO A 69 12.37 9.07 -12.34
C PRO A 69 12.44 9.90 -13.65
N SER A 70 13.59 9.84 -14.34
CA SER A 70 13.87 10.52 -15.60
C SER A 70 13.09 9.98 -16.81
N VAL A 71 12.59 8.74 -16.78
CA VAL A 71 11.88 8.08 -17.90
C VAL A 71 10.35 8.03 -17.68
N ARG A 72 9.90 8.25 -16.43
CA ARG A 72 8.49 8.18 -15.96
C ARG A 72 7.49 9.01 -16.79
N ALA A 73 7.95 10.06 -17.46
CA ALA A 73 7.09 11.01 -18.18
C ALA A 73 7.01 10.77 -19.70
N LYS A 74 7.80 9.85 -20.28
CA LYS A 74 8.00 9.78 -21.75
C LYS A 74 7.52 8.50 -22.44
N THR A 75 7.30 7.39 -21.72
CA THR A 75 6.88 6.13 -22.36
C THR A 75 5.92 5.32 -21.49
N LEU A 76 4.86 4.77 -22.11
CA LEU A 76 3.90 3.89 -21.47
C LEU A 76 4.52 2.48 -21.39
N ILE A 77 5.10 2.12 -20.25
CA ILE A 77 5.73 0.80 -20.06
C ILE A 77 4.67 -0.20 -19.57
N THR A 78 4.44 -1.26 -20.35
CA THR A 78 3.49 -2.34 -20.06
C THR A 78 4.15 -3.67 -19.71
N LYS A 79 5.49 -3.74 -19.64
CA LYS A 79 6.26 -4.95 -19.34
C LYS A 79 6.82 -4.93 -17.91
N GLY A 80 6.98 -6.11 -17.29
CA GLY A 80 7.48 -6.25 -15.91
C GLY A 80 6.35 -6.18 -14.86
N PRO A 81 6.60 -5.81 -13.59
CA PRO A 81 5.57 -5.74 -12.54
C PRO A 81 4.43 -4.76 -12.86
N TYR A 82 4.66 -3.82 -13.78
CA TYR A 82 3.66 -2.93 -14.36
C TYR A 82 2.56 -3.64 -15.16
N GLN A 83 2.78 -4.89 -15.57
CA GLN A 83 1.77 -5.73 -16.23
C GLN A 83 0.71 -6.24 -15.24
N PHE A 84 1.08 -6.41 -13.96
CA PHE A 84 0.21 -6.92 -12.90
C PHE A 84 -0.32 -5.79 -12.01
N VAL A 85 0.51 -4.77 -11.72
CA VAL A 85 0.13 -3.61 -10.92
C VAL A 85 0.75 -2.35 -11.52
N ARG A 86 -0.08 -1.38 -11.93
CA ARG A 86 0.36 -0.11 -12.57
C ARG A 86 1.36 0.71 -11.74
N HIS A 87 1.48 0.41 -10.45
CA HIS A 87 2.41 1.06 -9.52
C HIS A 87 2.84 0.06 -8.43
N PRO A 88 3.92 -0.72 -8.63
CA PRO A 88 4.40 -1.73 -7.67
C PRO A 88 4.74 -1.16 -6.29
N ILE A 89 5.15 0.12 -6.22
CA ILE A 89 5.34 0.86 -4.96
C ILE A 89 4.05 0.90 -4.13
N TYR A 90 2.90 1.06 -4.77
CA TYR A 90 1.62 1.17 -4.06
C TYR A 90 1.17 -0.20 -3.55
N ALA A 91 1.42 -1.28 -4.30
CA ALA A 91 1.18 -2.63 -3.81
C ALA A 91 2.02 -2.92 -2.56
N ALA A 92 3.30 -2.57 -2.57
CA ALA A 92 4.20 -2.73 -1.42
C ALA A 92 3.65 -2.00 -0.18
N PHE A 93 3.19 -0.77 -0.37
CA PHE A 93 2.69 0.03 0.74
C PHE A 93 1.34 -0.48 1.28
N ILE A 94 0.42 -0.85 0.39
CA ILE A 94 -0.93 -1.30 0.78
C ILE A 94 -0.85 -2.70 1.40
N TRP A 95 -0.21 -3.66 0.74
CA TRP A 95 -0.22 -5.05 1.19
C TRP A 95 0.81 -5.28 2.28
N SER A 96 2.07 -5.05 1.96
CA SER A 96 3.18 -5.32 2.87
C SER A 96 3.16 -4.34 4.05
N GLY A 97 2.88 -3.05 3.80
CA GLY A 97 2.72 -2.05 4.85
C GLY A 97 1.55 -2.34 5.80
N THR A 98 0.36 -2.70 5.28
CA THR A 98 -0.78 -3.05 6.15
C THR A 98 -0.49 -4.33 6.92
N GLY A 99 0.18 -5.32 6.31
CA GLY A 99 0.62 -6.54 6.99
C GLY A 99 1.57 -6.26 8.16
N ILE A 100 2.58 -5.41 7.96
CA ILE A 100 3.52 -4.99 9.02
C ILE A 100 2.76 -4.29 10.14
N MET A 101 1.86 -3.36 9.82
CA MET A 101 1.09 -2.62 10.82
C MET A 101 0.14 -3.55 11.60
N ALA A 102 -0.55 -4.46 10.91
CA ALA A 102 -1.43 -5.44 11.55
C ALA A 102 -0.67 -6.32 12.56
N MET A 103 0.54 -6.77 12.20
CA MET A 103 1.38 -7.57 13.10
C MET A 103 1.95 -6.73 14.25
N THR A 104 2.38 -5.51 13.99
CA THR A 104 2.93 -4.60 15.00
C THR A 104 1.90 -4.29 16.09
N TYR A 105 0.68 -3.93 15.69
CA TYR A 105 -0.42 -3.60 16.60
C TYR A 105 -1.26 -4.81 17.02
N LYS A 106 -0.93 -6.02 16.53
CA LYS A 106 -1.72 -7.24 16.73
C LYS A 106 -3.22 -7.03 16.43
N SER A 107 -3.53 -6.23 15.40
CA SER A 107 -4.89 -5.76 15.12
C SER A 107 -5.54 -6.56 14.00
N TRP A 108 -6.68 -7.19 14.32
CA TRP A 108 -7.54 -7.85 13.34
C TRP A 108 -8.17 -6.87 12.35
N LEU A 109 -8.56 -5.68 12.82
CA LEU A 109 -9.19 -4.67 11.96
C LEU A 109 -8.26 -4.19 10.86
N LEU A 110 -6.96 -4.04 11.13
CA LEU A 110 -6.00 -3.68 10.09
C LEU A 110 -5.94 -4.72 8.96
N ILE A 111 -6.07 -6.01 9.27
CA ILE A 111 -6.16 -7.06 8.25
C ILE A 111 -7.43 -6.90 7.42
N VAL A 112 -8.59 -6.73 8.07
CA VAL A 112 -9.88 -6.61 7.36
C VAL A 112 -9.92 -5.35 6.49
N PHE A 113 -9.34 -4.24 6.98
CA PHE A 113 -9.33 -2.96 6.28
C PHE A 113 -8.49 -2.96 4.99
N VAL A 114 -7.65 -3.97 4.76
CA VAL A 114 -6.94 -4.11 3.47
C VAL A 114 -7.92 -4.21 2.30
N ILE A 115 -9.10 -4.80 2.51
CA ILE A 115 -10.15 -4.99 1.49
C ILE A 115 -10.73 -3.64 1.03
N PRO A 116 -11.30 -2.79 1.92
CA PRO A 116 -11.81 -1.49 1.51
C PRO A 116 -10.70 -0.56 1.00
N ILE A 117 -9.47 -0.64 1.55
CA ILE A 117 -8.31 0.10 1.02
C ILE A 117 -8.07 -0.30 -0.45
N HIS A 118 -8.04 -1.60 -0.74
CA HIS A 118 -7.83 -2.11 -2.09
C HIS A 118 -8.96 -1.69 -3.05
N ILE A 119 -10.22 -1.79 -2.63
CA ILE A 119 -11.38 -1.37 -3.43
C ILE A 119 -11.32 0.13 -3.76
N PHE A 120 -11.00 0.97 -2.76
CA PHE A 120 -10.83 2.42 -2.95
C PHE A 120 -9.75 2.73 -4.01
N TRP A 121 -8.64 2.00 -3.95
CA TRP A 121 -7.53 2.13 -4.90
C TRP A 121 -7.90 1.70 -6.32
N VAL A 122 -8.59 0.56 -6.48
CA VAL A 122 -9.05 0.12 -7.80
C VAL A 122 -10.07 1.12 -8.38
N GLY A 123 -11.00 1.62 -7.56
CA GLY A 123 -12.02 2.59 -7.98
C GLY A 123 -11.46 3.95 -8.42
N THR A 124 -10.49 4.50 -7.67
CA THR A 124 -9.82 5.77 -8.02
C THR A 124 -9.00 5.64 -9.30
N SER A 125 -8.40 4.48 -9.57
CA SER A 125 -7.65 4.24 -10.82
C SER A 125 -8.55 4.17 -12.06
N LYS A 126 -9.81 3.74 -11.92
CA LYS A 126 -10.77 3.57 -13.03
C LYS A 126 -11.47 4.87 -13.42
N LYS A 127 -11.83 5.71 -12.44
CA LYS A 127 -12.53 7.00 -12.67
C LYS A 127 -11.78 7.97 -13.59
N ARG A 128 -10.44 7.91 -13.62
CA ARG A 128 -9.62 8.86 -14.41
C ARG A 128 -9.30 8.41 -15.85
N LYS A 129 -9.74 7.21 -16.26
CA LYS A 129 -9.66 6.76 -17.67
C LYS A 129 -10.89 7.18 -18.50
N SER A 130 -11.93 7.69 -17.84
CA SER A 130 -13.23 8.03 -18.45
C SER A 130 -13.42 9.54 -18.60
N ILE A 131 -12.37 10.33 -18.42
CA ILE A 131 -12.34 11.79 -18.60
C ILE A 131 -11.31 12.10 -19.67
#